data_AF-A0A3S0QM60-F1
#
_entry.id   AF-A0A3S0QM60-F1
#
_cell.length_a   1.000
_cell.length_b   1.000
_cell.length_c   1.000
_cell.angle_alpha   90.00
_cell.angle_beta   90.00
_cell.angle_gamma   90.00
#
_symmetry.space_group_name_H-M   'P 1'
#
loop_
_entity.id
_entity.type
_entity.pdbx_description
1 polymer ?
#
loop_
_entity_poly.entity_id
_entity_poly.type
_entity_poly.pdbx_seq_one_letter_code
_entity_poly.pdbx_strand_id
1 'polypeptide(L)'
;MAVDISVIIPTHNRAAMLRSLLGKLDAQRDGTPAFEILVVADGCEDDTSAMLASLRTRVPLRTLSLPGVGPALARNAGSQVASGRLLIFLDDDIEPGESFVWAHVVEHQRHPGGVVMGPYPPLPHIAKDRFRLNARAWWTRHFERVSRPGHRFAFTDVLTGNLSLDAELFHAMGGLDSQFTRAREDFEFGLRLIKKGVPIRFAPDALGYHLEHQTTTLTGKMVRRHQEGRSDALMARKHPDIQRLLEIHRFAGRKGRKRRLQRTIVTRAGSVLAPLVKAGPRVLQMLEKAGLRRLYEKLERQLNGYHYLRGAAEVLGEDWRLPTDPTASADDIEVLEINLEQGLEAAEAMLAERRPLAVRIVNGTVPVGDMSHQIGAEPWDARHFRPWLNRQAIHGYLPVALAEWLGQPTNVRTPLSDFTLNILNNRSFHVHTIEQHVQWTQAKLPSALYDNTSQS
;
A
#
# COMPACT_ATOMS: atom_id res chain seq x y z
N MET A 1 3.41 22.85 26.43
CA MET A 1 2.84 23.19 25.11
C MET A 1 1.85 22.10 24.76
N ALA A 2 0.68 22.44 24.23
CA ALA A 2 -0.27 21.43 23.75
C ALA A 2 0.41 20.62 22.63
N VAL A 3 0.21 19.31 22.64
CA VAL A 3 0.73 18.39 21.61
C VAL A 3 -0.33 18.26 20.54
N ASP A 4 0.00 18.57 19.29
CA ASP A 4 -0.97 18.51 18.18
C ASP A 4 -0.88 17.19 17.41
N ILE A 5 0.23 16.45 17.56
CA ILE A 5 0.57 15.28 16.75
C ILE A 5 1.02 14.14 17.66
N SER A 6 0.52 12.93 17.42
CA SER A 6 0.98 11.71 18.09
C SER A 6 1.53 10.71 17.06
N VAL A 7 2.82 10.43 17.15
CA VAL A 7 3.46 9.37 16.36
C VAL A 7 3.32 8.05 17.12
N ILE A 8 2.51 7.13 16.61
CA ILE A 8 2.16 5.86 17.26
C ILE A 8 2.95 4.72 16.61
N ILE A 9 3.78 4.05 17.41
CA ILE A 9 4.73 3.04 16.96
C ILE A 9 4.45 1.70 17.68
N PRO A 10 3.73 0.76 17.04
CA PRO A 10 3.65 -0.60 17.56
C PRO A 10 5.01 -1.31 17.39
N THR A 11 5.44 -2.06 18.40
CA THR A 11 6.72 -2.78 18.37
C THR A 11 6.62 -4.14 19.05
N HIS A 12 7.38 -5.12 18.54
CA HIS A 12 7.49 -6.46 19.12
C HIS A 12 8.92 -7.00 18.95
N ASN A 13 9.67 -7.09 20.05
CA ASN A 13 11.00 -7.70 20.12
C ASN A 13 12.03 -7.11 19.14
N ARG A 14 12.12 -5.77 19.07
CA ARG A 14 12.98 -5.03 18.13
C ARG A 14 13.71 -3.86 18.79
N ALA A 15 14.19 -4.05 20.03
CA ALA A 15 14.79 -2.97 20.84
C ALA A 15 15.83 -2.11 20.09
N ALA A 16 16.75 -2.73 19.33
CA ALA A 16 17.80 -2.00 18.60
C ALA A 16 17.25 -1.14 17.45
N MET A 17 16.33 -1.68 16.65
CA MET A 17 15.71 -0.97 15.52
C MET A 17 14.86 0.18 16.04
N LEU A 18 14.06 -0.08 17.07
CA LEU A 18 13.24 0.93 17.73
C LEU A 18 14.10 2.06 18.32
N ARG A 19 15.23 1.76 18.96
CA ARG A 19 16.15 2.79 19.46
C ARG A 19 16.64 3.70 18.34
N SER A 20 17.00 3.14 17.18
CA SER A 20 17.42 3.92 16.01
C SER A 20 16.29 4.83 15.51
N LEU A 21 15.08 4.28 15.37
CA LEU A 21 13.88 5.01 14.98
C LEU A 21 13.58 6.19 15.93
N LEU A 22 13.57 5.93 17.23
CA LEU A 22 13.30 6.96 18.25
C LEU A 22 14.34 8.08 18.22
N GLY A 23 15.62 7.76 18.00
CA GLY A 23 16.67 8.77 17.83
C GLY A 23 16.43 9.67 16.61
N LYS A 24 15.98 9.10 15.48
CA LYS A 24 15.66 9.86 14.27
C LYS A 24 14.44 10.75 14.44
N LEU A 25 13.40 10.28 15.14
CA LEU A 25 12.24 11.12 15.46
C LEU A 25 12.60 12.22 16.46
N ASP A 26 13.41 11.92 17.48
CA ASP A 26 13.87 12.92 18.45
C ASP A 26 14.66 14.06 17.80
N ALA A 27 15.38 13.77 16.72
CA ALA A 27 16.10 14.77 15.93
C ALA A 27 15.16 15.79 15.24
N GLN A 28 13.89 15.46 15.00
CA GLN A 28 12.93 16.30 14.25
C GLN A 28 12.22 17.36 15.11
N ARG A 29 12.50 17.42 16.42
CA ARG A 29 11.85 18.32 17.40
C ARG A 29 11.80 19.78 16.93
N ASP A 30 12.93 20.31 16.47
CA ASP A 30 13.09 21.76 16.25
C ASP A 30 12.54 22.23 14.89
N GLY A 31 12.20 21.30 13.98
CA GLY A 31 11.68 21.58 12.63
C GLY A 31 10.21 21.20 12.42
N THR A 32 9.52 20.81 13.48
CA THR A 32 8.16 20.25 13.40
C THR A 32 7.28 20.87 14.50
N PRO A 33 5.96 21.10 14.27
CA PRO A 33 5.03 21.42 15.35
C PRO A 33 5.10 20.40 16.50
N ALA A 34 4.69 20.80 17.70
CA ALA A 34 4.82 19.98 18.89
C ALA A 34 4.15 18.61 18.71
N PHE A 35 4.95 17.55 18.80
CA PHE A 35 4.50 16.17 18.69
C PHE A 35 4.96 15.33 19.89
N GLU A 36 4.27 14.23 20.16
CA GLU A 36 4.70 13.18 21.07
C GLU A 36 4.98 11.88 20.30
N ILE A 37 5.79 11.03 20.90
CA ILE A 37 6.03 9.66 20.43
C ILE A 37 5.37 8.70 21.42
N LEU A 38 4.47 7.85 20.91
CA LEU A 38 3.79 6.83 21.69
C LEU A 38 4.21 5.44 21.18
N VAL A 39 5.05 4.77 21.97
CA VAL A 39 5.48 3.39 21.66
C VAL A 39 4.53 2.40 22.31
N VAL A 40 3.98 1.48 21.53
CA VAL A 40 3.14 0.38 22.01
C VAL A 40 3.94 -0.91 21.94
N ALA A 41 4.55 -1.29 23.06
CA ALA A 41 5.31 -2.53 23.22
C ALA A 41 4.35 -3.73 23.38
N ASP A 42 4.16 -4.48 22.30
CA ASP A 42 3.14 -5.50 22.21
C ASP A 42 3.73 -6.90 22.39
N GLY A 43 3.70 -7.41 23.63
CA GLY A 43 4.21 -8.74 23.97
C GLY A 43 5.72 -8.85 23.84
N CYS A 44 6.47 -7.78 24.15
CA CYS A 44 7.93 -7.81 24.11
C CYS A 44 8.51 -8.61 25.29
N GLU A 45 9.43 -9.52 24.97
CA GLU A 45 10.21 -10.35 25.91
C GLU A 45 11.71 -10.04 25.83
N ASP A 46 12.14 -9.25 24.84
CA ASP A 46 13.52 -8.76 24.72
C ASP A 46 13.78 -7.50 25.59
N ASP A 47 14.93 -6.86 25.37
CA ASP A 47 15.33 -5.64 26.08
C ASP A 47 14.48 -4.40 25.76
N THR A 48 13.40 -4.50 24.97
CA THR A 48 12.59 -3.34 24.55
C THR A 48 12.07 -2.54 25.75
N SER A 49 11.50 -3.21 26.75
CA SER A 49 10.95 -2.55 27.93
C SER A 49 12.02 -1.85 28.77
N ALA A 50 13.16 -2.51 28.98
CA ALA A 50 14.30 -1.94 29.71
C ALA A 50 14.91 -0.74 28.96
N MET A 51 15.05 -0.87 27.63
CA MET A 51 15.51 0.20 26.76
C MET A 51 14.62 1.43 26.88
N LEU A 52 13.30 1.26 26.72
CA LEU A 52 12.33 2.36 26.78
C LEU A 52 12.32 3.06 28.14
N ALA A 53 12.45 2.32 29.25
CA ALA A 53 12.47 2.90 30.60
C ALA A 53 13.71 3.78 30.85
N SER A 54 14.84 3.44 30.23
CA SER A 54 16.12 4.17 30.38
C SER A 54 16.31 5.31 29.36
N LEU A 55 15.59 5.27 28.23
CA LEU A 55 15.78 6.21 27.14
C LEU A 55 15.34 7.62 27.54
N ARG A 56 16.17 8.61 27.20
CA ARG A 56 15.87 10.03 27.34
C ARG A 56 15.75 10.66 25.96
N THR A 57 14.64 11.32 25.72
CA THR A 57 14.31 12.02 24.46
C THR A 57 13.97 13.47 24.76
N ARG A 58 14.27 14.36 23.81
CA ARG A 58 13.85 15.76 23.79
C ARG A 58 12.36 15.90 23.44
N VAL A 59 11.84 15.00 22.61
CA VAL A 59 10.42 14.85 22.29
C VAL A 59 9.75 14.04 23.41
N PRO A 60 8.52 14.41 23.88
CA PRO A 60 7.78 13.60 24.84
C PRO A 60 7.61 12.16 24.36
N LEU A 61 8.17 11.21 25.10
CA LEU A 61 8.05 9.77 24.85
C LEU A 61 7.12 9.15 25.89
N ARG A 62 6.08 8.48 25.41
CA ARG A 62 5.15 7.68 26.21
C ARG A 62 5.17 6.24 25.73
N THR A 63 4.87 5.33 26.64
CA THR A 63 4.89 3.89 26.37
C THR A 63 3.61 3.24 26.87
N LEU A 64 3.14 2.24 26.13
CA LEU A 64 2.05 1.34 26.51
C LEU A 64 2.54 -0.09 26.32
N SER A 65 2.26 -0.97 27.29
CA SER A 65 2.58 -2.39 27.19
C SER A 65 1.30 -3.21 27.00
N LEU A 66 1.33 -4.13 26.03
CA LEU A 66 0.22 -5.02 25.69
C LEU A 66 0.69 -6.49 25.70
N PRO A 67 -0.20 -7.48 25.79
CA PRO A 67 0.17 -8.89 25.92
C PRO A 67 0.47 -9.62 24.59
N GLY A 68 0.69 -8.92 23.47
CA GLY A 68 0.95 -9.55 22.16
C GLY A 68 -0.30 -9.70 21.29
N VAL A 69 -1.13 -8.66 21.23
CA VAL A 69 -2.45 -8.64 20.57
C VAL A 69 -2.40 -8.41 19.06
N GLY A 70 -1.25 -8.00 18.53
CA GLY A 70 -1.00 -7.72 17.12
C GLY A 70 -1.11 -6.24 16.76
N PRO A 71 -0.58 -5.87 15.57
CA PRO A 71 -0.41 -4.49 15.12
C PRO A 71 -1.70 -3.67 15.07
N ALA A 72 -2.82 -4.26 14.65
CA ALA A 72 -4.11 -3.57 14.55
C ALA A 72 -4.58 -3.05 15.92
N LEU A 73 -4.61 -3.95 16.91
CA LEU A 73 -5.01 -3.63 18.27
C LEU A 73 -3.99 -2.75 18.99
N ALA A 74 -2.70 -2.92 18.72
CA ALA A 74 -1.66 -2.03 19.24
C ALA A 74 -1.84 -0.58 18.75
N ARG A 75 -2.12 -0.37 17.45
CA ARG A 75 -2.44 0.96 16.90
C ARG A 75 -3.72 1.54 17.50
N ASN A 76 -4.78 0.73 17.64
CA ASN A 76 -6.02 1.16 18.27
C ASN A 76 -5.77 1.60 19.72
N ALA A 77 -5.06 0.81 20.52
CA ALA A 77 -4.74 1.13 21.91
C ALA A 77 -3.88 2.39 22.00
N GLY A 78 -2.91 2.55 21.10
CA GLY A 78 -2.12 3.77 20.97
C GLY A 78 -2.99 5.00 20.69
N SER A 79 -3.91 4.90 19.72
CA SER A 79 -4.80 6.02 19.35
C SER A 79 -5.69 6.48 20.50
N GLN A 80 -6.12 5.57 21.38
CA GLN A 80 -7.02 5.89 22.50
C GLN A 80 -6.34 6.73 23.59
N VAL A 81 -5.02 6.61 23.73
CA VAL A 81 -4.24 7.35 24.75
C VAL A 81 -3.41 8.48 24.14
N ALA A 82 -3.44 8.64 22.82
CA ALA A 82 -2.81 9.73 22.10
C ALA A 82 -3.45 11.07 22.49
N SER A 83 -2.62 12.10 22.61
CA SER A 83 -3.01 13.46 22.96
C SER A 83 -3.14 14.36 21.74
N GLY A 84 -2.48 13.99 20.64
CA GLY A 84 -2.45 14.74 19.39
C GLY A 84 -3.72 14.57 18.59
N ARG A 85 -4.17 15.67 17.98
CA ARG A 85 -5.29 15.68 17.04
C ARG A 85 -4.95 14.94 15.75
N LEU A 86 -3.70 15.01 15.30
CA LEU A 86 -3.19 14.27 14.15
C LEU A 86 -2.48 12.99 14.62
N LEU A 87 -2.92 11.83 14.14
CA LEU A 87 -2.25 10.57 14.38
C LEU A 87 -1.34 10.23 13.22
N ILE A 88 -0.12 9.80 13.50
CA ILE A 88 0.82 9.24 12.52
C ILE A 88 1.16 7.83 12.95
N PHE A 89 0.70 6.82 12.21
CA PHE A 89 1.11 5.44 12.41
C PHE A 89 2.43 5.18 11.69
N LEU A 90 3.39 4.60 12.42
CA LEU A 90 4.72 4.30 11.90
C LEU A 90 5.18 2.92 12.39
N ASP A 91 5.52 2.02 11.47
CA ASP A 91 6.12 0.72 11.84
C ASP A 91 7.53 0.91 12.43
N ASP A 92 7.90 0.07 13.39
CA ASP A 92 9.18 0.12 14.11
C ASP A 92 10.40 -0.29 13.27
N ASP A 93 10.17 -0.83 12.07
CA ASP A 93 11.19 -1.20 11.08
C ASP A 93 11.26 -0.25 9.89
N ILE A 94 10.77 0.98 10.05
CA ILE A 94 10.93 2.05 9.08
C ILE A 94 11.93 3.07 9.61
N GLU A 95 12.89 3.44 8.77
CA GLU A 95 13.80 4.55 9.03
C GLU A 95 13.26 5.85 8.41
N PRO A 96 12.69 6.77 9.21
CA PRO A 96 12.13 8.01 8.69
C PRO A 96 13.25 8.95 8.19
N GLY A 97 12.94 9.69 7.12
CA GLY A 97 13.73 10.84 6.68
C GLY A 97 13.67 12.01 7.66
N GLU A 98 14.53 13.01 7.47
CA GLU A 98 14.73 14.12 8.42
C GLU A 98 13.50 15.03 8.56
N SER A 99 12.67 15.13 7.52
CA SER A 99 11.44 15.93 7.48
C SER A 99 10.15 15.10 7.60
N PHE A 100 10.26 13.85 8.05
CA PHE A 100 9.18 12.87 7.98
C PHE A 100 7.88 13.34 8.65
N VAL A 101 7.93 13.80 9.90
CA VAL A 101 6.72 14.22 10.63
C VAL A 101 6.16 15.50 10.02
N TRP A 102 7.03 16.46 9.70
CA TRP A 102 6.65 17.71 9.05
C TRP A 102 5.95 17.50 7.70
N ALA A 103 6.41 16.54 6.88
CA ALA A 103 5.80 16.26 5.59
C ALA A 103 4.34 15.79 5.70
N HIS A 104 4.01 14.97 6.71
CA HIS A 104 2.62 14.62 7.00
C HIS A 104 1.80 15.86 7.38
N VAL A 105 2.34 16.72 8.24
CA VAL A 105 1.66 17.94 8.69
C VAL A 105 1.34 18.87 7.51
N VAL A 106 2.31 19.12 6.64
CA VAL A 106 2.14 19.99 5.47
C VAL A 106 1.03 19.48 4.55
N GLU A 107 0.96 18.17 4.33
CA GLU A 107 -0.07 17.60 3.46
C GLU A 107 -1.47 17.75 4.08
N HIS A 108 -1.62 17.54 5.39
CA HIS A 108 -2.90 17.78 6.09
C HIS A 108 -3.29 19.27 6.13
N GLN A 109 -2.32 20.18 6.20
CA GLN A 109 -2.60 21.62 6.11
C GLN A 109 -3.10 22.03 4.72
N ARG A 110 -2.56 21.41 3.66
CA ARG A 110 -3.01 21.64 2.28
C ARG A 110 -4.36 20.98 1.99
N HIS A 111 -4.60 19.81 2.58
CA HIS A 111 -5.72 18.94 2.26
C HIS A 111 -6.34 18.32 3.54
N PRO A 112 -7.09 19.10 4.33
CA PRO A 112 -7.69 18.62 5.58
C PRO A 112 -8.80 17.57 5.34
N GLY A 113 -9.09 16.76 6.35
CA GLY A 113 -10.23 15.83 6.35
C GLY A 113 -10.02 14.52 5.60
N GLY A 114 -8.76 14.09 5.43
CA GLY A 114 -8.40 12.89 4.69
C GLY A 114 -7.36 12.02 5.38
N VAL A 115 -6.84 11.08 4.61
CA VAL A 115 -5.74 10.19 4.99
C VAL A 115 -4.54 10.52 4.12
N VAL A 116 -3.36 10.63 4.72
CA VAL A 116 -2.09 10.86 4.03
C VAL A 116 -1.21 9.64 4.19
N MET A 117 -0.74 9.09 3.08
CA MET A 117 0.23 7.99 3.05
C MET A 117 1.61 8.50 2.69
N GLY A 118 2.64 8.05 3.40
CA GLY A 118 4.03 8.29 3.02
C GLY A 118 4.66 7.05 2.39
N PRO A 119 5.68 7.21 1.52
CA PRO A 119 6.43 6.08 0.98
C PRO A 119 7.30 5.43 2.05
N TYR A 120 7.48 4.11 1.94
CA TYR A 120 8.51 3.41 2.70
C TYR A 120 9.13 2.24 1.91
N PRO A 121 9.77 2.52 0.76
CA PRO A 121 10.44 1.48 -0.01
C PRO A 121 11.55 0.83 0.83
N PRO A 122 11.87 -0.46 0.59
CA PRO A 122 12.98 -1.12 1.25
C PRO A 122 14.28 -0.35 1.06
N LEU A 123 15.11 -0.30 2.10
CA LEU A 123 16.44 0.29 2.01
C LEU A 123 17.18 -0.27 0.77
N PRO A 124 17.88 0.57 0.00
CA PRO A 124 18.67 0.14 -1.14
C PRO A 124 19.94 -0.58 -0.68
N HIS A 125 19.78 -1.80 -0.16
CA HIS A 125 20.86 -2.73 0.14
C HIS A 125 20.89 -3.83 -0.94
N ILE A 126 22.03 -4.51 -1.07
CA ILE A 126 22.14 -5.68 -1.95
C ILE A 126 21.37 -6.83 -1.29
N ALA A 127 20.13 -7.07 -1.75
CA ALA A 127 19.41 -8.27 -1.39
C ALA A 127 20.20 -9.49 -1.90
N LYS A 128 20.65 -10.33 -0.97
CA LYS A 128 21.54 -11.47 -1.26
C LYS A 128 20.80 -12.75 -1.65
N ASP A 129 19.47 -12.75 -1.56
CA ASP A 129 18.60 -13.88 -1.88
C ASP A 129 17.37 -13.45 -2.70
N ARG A 130 16.81 -14.44 -3.40
CA ARG A 130 15.67 -14.26 -4.32
C ARG A 130 14.43 -13.74 -3.63
N PHE A 131 14.19 -14.19 -2.40
CA PHE A 131 12.99 -13.82 -1.67
C PHE A 131 12.97 -12.32 -1.38
N ARG A 132 14.07 -11.77 -0.86
CA ARG A 132 14.23 -10.33 -0.61
C ARG A 132 14.24 -9.50 -1.89
N LEU A 133 14.83 -10.01 -2.98
CA LEU A 133 14.77 -9.34 -4.30
C LEU A 133 13.34 -9.19 -4.82
N ASN A 134 12.52 -10.24 -4.69
CA ASN A 134 11.12 -10.21 -5.11
C ASN A 134 10.28 -9.25 -4.24
N ALA A 135 10.54 -9.24 -2.93
CA ALA A 135 9.84 -8.35 -2.01
C ALA A 135 10.18 -6.88 -2.28
N ARG A 136 11.47 -6.56 -2.47
CA ARG A 136 11.93 -5.25 -2.93
C ARG A 136 11.28 -4.82 -4.24
N ALA A 137 11.26 -5.69 -5.25
CA ALA A 137 10.64 -5.38 -6.53
C ALA A 137 9.14 -5.07 -6.40
N TRP A 138 8.43 -5.77 -5.50
CA TRP A 138 7.02 -5.49 -5.24
C TRP A 138 6.84 -4.11 -4.59
N TRP A 139 7.59 -3.82 -3.51
CA TRP A 139 7.51 -2.53 -2.82
C TRP A 139 7.86 -1.36 -3.72
N THR A 140 8.95 -1.46 -4.49
CA THR A 140 9.35 -0.43 -5.45
C THR A 140 8.24 -0.15 -6.45
N ARG A 141 7.68 -1.18 -7.10
CA ARG A 141 6.58 -1.01 -8.06
C ARG A 141 5.32 -0.45 -7.41
N HIS A 142 5.05 -0.82 -6.16
CA HIS A 142 3.90 -0.29 -5.43
C HIS A 142 4.04 1.21 -5.23
N PHE A 143 5.15 1.67 -4.65
CA PHE A 143 5.36 3.10 -4.36
C PHE A 143 5.53 3.94 -5.64
N GLU A 144 6.18 3.40 -6.68
CA GLU A 144 6.26 4.02 -8.01
C GLU A 144 4.89 4.21 -8.68
N ARG A 145 3.93 3.32 -8.39
CA ARG A 145 2.58 3.40 -8.95
C ARG A 145 1.76 4.45 -8.20
N VAL A 146 1.73 4.39 -6.87
CA VAL A 146 0.92 5.32 -6.05
C VAL A 146 1.45 6.75 -6.08
N SER A 147 2.74 6.95 -6.37
CA SER A 147 3.34 8.28 -6.52
C SER A 147 3.02 8.96 -7.85
N ARG A 148 2.33 8.27 -8.78
CA ARG A 148 2.02 8.86 -10.09
C ARG A 148 0.99 9.99 -9.97
N PRO A 149 1.14 11.08 -10.74
CA PRO A 149 0.13 12.13 -10.79
C PRO A 149 -1.24 11.57 -11.17
N GLY A 150 -2.27 11.97 -10.41
CA GLY A 150 -3.64 11.48 -10.60
C GLY A 150 -3.77 9.96 -10.45
N HIS A 151 -2.93 9.33 -9.62
CA HIS A 151 -3.16 7.97 -9.17
C HIS A 151 -4.51 7.91 -8.45
N ARG A 152 -5.32 6.92 -8.85
CA ARG A 152 -6.62 6.65 -8.24
C ARG A 152 -6.42 5.57 -7.19
N PHE A 153 -6.62 5.91 -5.92
CA PHE A 153 -6.35 4.98 -4.82
C PHE A 153 -7.36 3.84 -4.77
N ALA A 154 -6.86 2.63 -4.58
CA ALA A 154 -7.64 1.44 -4.25
C ALA A 154 -7.42 1.04 -2.79
N PHE A 155 -8.34 0.24 -2.23
CA PHE A 155 -8.23 -0.22 -0.85
C PHE A 155 -6.93 -0.98 -0.56
N THR A 156 -6.37 -1.65 -1.59
CA THR A 156 -5.07 -2.35 -1.53
C THR A 156 -3.86 -1.42 -1.53
N ASP A 157 -4.07 -0.12 -1.73
CA ASP A 157 -3.01 0.90 -1.66
C ASP A 157 -2.83 1.43 -0.24
N VAL A 158 -3.83 1.25 0.63
CA VAL A 158 -3.80 1.75 2.00
C VAL A 158 -2.93 0.85 2.86
N LEU A 159 -1.83 1.43 3.37
CA LEU A 159 -0.88 0.73 4.22
C LEU A 159 -0.58 1.55 5.47
N THR A 160 -0.87 0.98 6.65
CA THR A 160 -0.77 1.70 7.94
C THR A 160 0.65 1.80 8.51
N GLY A 161 1.65 1.28 7.78
CA GLY A 161 3.05 1.34 8.19
C GLY A 161 3.62 2.76 8.13
N ASN A 162 3.05 3.63 7.29
CA ASN A 162 3.38 5.06 7.21
C ASN A 162 2.14 5.83 6.74
N LEU A 163 1.26 6.15 7.69
CA LEU A 163 -0.05 6.72 7.39
C LEU A 163 -0.45 7.70 8.48
N SER A 164 -0.99 8.85 8.10
CA SER A 164 -1.52 9.83 9.03
C SER A 164 -2.94 10.25 8.71
N LEU A 165 -3.69 10.57 9.75
CA LEU A 165 -5.08 11.03 9.68
C LEU A 165 -5.50 11.69 11.00
N ASP A 166 -6.56 12.48 10.98
CA ASP A 166 -7.13 13.06 12.19
C ASP A 166 -7.63 11.95 13.15
N ALA A 167 -7.38 12.12 14.44
CA ALA A 167 -7.80 11.19 15.50
C ALA A 167 -9.33 11.00 15.47
N GLU A 168 -10.08 12.09 15.30
CA GLU A 168 -11.54 12.05 15.17
C GLU A 168 -11.99 11.16 14.00
N LEU A 169 -11.34 11.30 12.83
CA LEU A 169 -11.63 10.45 11.67
C LEU A 169 -11.31 8.99 11.95
N PHE A 170 -10.15 8.69 12.55
CA PHE A 170 -9.79 7.31 12.91
C PHE A 170 -10.82 6.67 13.85
N HIS A 171 -11.26 7.40 14.87
CA HIS A 171 -12.27 6.93 15.82
C HIS A 171 -13.68 6.84 15.21
N ALA A 172 -14.08 7.79 14.37
CA ALA A 172 -15.35 7.76 13.65
C ALA A 172 -15.45 6.57 12.69
N MET A 173 -14.32 6.12 12.14
CA MET A 173 -14.25 4.91 11.34
C MET A 173 -14.29 3.63 12.19
N GLY A 174 -14.14 3.72 13.52
CA GLY A 174 -14.08 2.57 14.44
C GLY A 174 -12.68 1.95 14.59
N GLY A 175 -11.63 2.67 14.18
CA GLY A 175 -10.25 2.17 14.18
C GLY A 175 -10.01 1.01 13.22
N LEU A 176 -8.93 0.26 13.44
CA LEU A 176 -8.62 -0.97 12.71
C LEU A 176 -9.45 -2.13 13.25
N ASP A 177 -9.99 -2.96 12.36
CA ASP A 177 -10.85 -4.08 12.76
C ASP A 177 -10.03 -5.18 13.46
N SER A 178 -10.36 -5.42 14.73
CA SER A 178 -9.64 -6.36 15.60
C SER A 178 -9.70 -7.82 15.16
N GLN A 179 -10.61 -8.17 14.23
CA GLN A 179 -10.65 -9.51 13.65
C GLN A 179 -9.50 -9.76 12.65
N PHE A 180 -8.85 -8.70 12.17
CA PHE A 180 -7.67 -8.73 11.31
C PHE A 180 -6.42 -8.56 12.16
N THR A 181 -5.88 -9.68 12.65
CA THR A 181 -4.85 -9.64 13.69
C THR A 181 -3.45 -9.32 13.16
N ARG A 182 -3.06 -9.86 11.99
CA ARG A 182 -1.65 -9.86 11.52
C ARG A 182 -1.49 -9.74 10.00
N ALA A 183 -2.55 -9.40 9.27
CA ALA A 183 -2.52 -9.15 7.83
C ALA A 183 -3.83 -8.50 7.36
N ARG A 184 -3.73 -7.60 6.37
CA ARG A 184 -4.86 -6.99 5.63
C ARG A 184 -5.82 -6.16 6.50
N GLU A 185 -5.44 -5.83 7.73
CA GLU A 185 -6.16 -4.85 8.55
C GLU A 185 -6.18 -3.47 7.90
N ASP A 186 -5.10 -3.14 7.20
CA ASP A 186 -4.90 -1.91 6.42
C ASP A 186 -5.79 -1.88 5.18
N PHE A 187 -5.91 -3.01 4.47
CA PHE A 187 -6.79 -3.15 3.31
C PHE A 187 -8.26 -3.04 3.69
N GLU A 188 -8.67 -3.66 4.79
CA GLU A 188 -10.05 -3.55 5.28
C GLU A 188 -10.37 -2.11 5.71
N PHE A 189 -9.45 -1.46 6.43
CA PHE A 189 -9.59 -0.05 6.80
C PHE A 189 -9.66 0.86 5.57
N GLY A 190 -8.76 0.65 4.59
CA GLY A 190 -8.76 1.34 3.31
C GLY A 190 -10.06 1.18 2.53
N LEU A 191 -10.66 -0.01 2.59
CA LEU A 191 -11.95 -0.26 1.95
C LEU A 191 -13.06 0.52 2.64
N ARG A 192 -13.10 0.56 3.97
CA ARG A 192 -14.07 1.37 4.71
C ARG A 192 -13.90 2.86 4.40
N LEU A 193 -12.66 3.36 4.35
CA LEU A 193 -12.35 4.74 3.97
C LEU A 193 -12.91 5.08 2.58
N ILE A 194 -12.64 4.22 1.58
CA ILE A 194 -13.13 4.39 0.21
C ILE A 194 -14.66 4.37 0.15
N LYS A 195 -15.31 3.43 0.84
CA LYS A 195 -16.78 3.35 0.90
C LYS A 195 -17.42 4.57 1.56
N LYS A 196 -16.71 5.23 2.46
CA LYS A 196 -17.14 6.48 3.11
C LYS A 196 -16.74 7.74 2.33
N GLY A 197 -16.04 7.59 1.19
CA GLY A 197 -15.61 8.72 0.36
C GLY A 197 -14.47 9.54 0.98
N VAL A 198 -13.75 8.99 1.97
CA VAL A 198 -12.64 9.70 2.61
C VAL A 198 -11.51 9.90 1.60
N PRO A 199 -11.03 11.15 1.39
CA PRO A 199 -9.94 11.41 0.46
C PRO A 199 -8.63 10.76 0.92
N ILE A 200 -7.96 10.05 0.02
CA ILE A 200 -6.62 9.49 0.24
C ILE A 200 -5.60 10.33 -0.52
N ARG A 201 -4.50 10.71 0.13
CA ARG A 201 -3.41 11.52 -0.41
C ARG A 201 -2.08 10.80 -0.22
N PHE A 202 -1.08 11.20 -0.98
CA PHE A 202 0.26 10.63 -0.90
C PHE A 202 1.27 11.77 -0.74
N ALA A 203 2.02 11.74 0.37
CA ALA A 203 3.05 12.72 0.70
C ALA A 203 4.42 12.10 0.38
N PRO A 204 5.02 12.40 -0.79
CA PRO A 204 6.31 11.82 -1.18
C PRO A 204 7.45 12.21 -0.22
N ASP A 205 7.36 13.40 0.38
CA ASP A 205 8.35 13.91 1.34
C ASP A 205 8.24 13.24 2.73
N ALA A 206 7.16 12.51 3.01
CA ALA A 206 7.00 11.69 4.22
C ALA A 206 7.71 10.33 4.04
N LEU A 207 8.92 10.35 3.48
CA LEU A 207 9.70 9.17 3.12
C LEU A 207 10.27 8.48 4.35
N GLY A 208 10.00 7.19 4.48
CA GLY A 208 10.75 6.26 5.31
C GLY A 208 11.48 5.21 4.46
N TYR A 209 12.38 4.44 5.06
CA TYR A 209 12.96 3.27 4.41
C TYR A 209 12.68 2.01 5.21
N HIS A 210 12.10 1.00 4.58
CA HIS A 210 11.76 -0.25 5.26
C HIS A 210 13.01 -1.14 5.44
N LEU A 211 13.25 -1.57 6.67
CA LEU A 211 14.34 -2.47 7.07
C LEU A 211 14.00 -3.95 6.81
N GLU A 212 13.30 -4.22 5.71
CA GLU A 212 12.75 -5.53 5.32
C GLU A 212 13.76 -6.68 5.43
N HIS A 213 15.02 -6.40 5.11
CA HIS A 213 16.12 -7.36 5.10
C HIS A 213 16.45 -7.94 6.47
N GLN A 214 16.21 -7.16 7.52
CA GLN A 214 16.46 -7.55 8.91
C GLN A 214 15.27 -8.30 9.51
N THR A 215 14.06 -8.04 9.02
CA THR A 215 12.82 -8.52 9.65
C THR A 215 12.16 -9.68 8.92
N THR A 216 12.45 -9.88 7.63
CA THR A 216 11.69 -10.81 6.81
C THR A 216 12.44 -12.11 6.55
N THR A 217 11.77 -13.24 6.83
CA THR A 217 12.28 -14.60 6.62
C THR A 217 11.29 -15.44 5.80
N LEU A 218 11.78 -16.52 5.17
CA LEU A 218 10.90 -17.47 4.46
C LEU A 218 9.85 -18.08 5.40
N THR A 219 10.21 -18.40 6.64
CA THR A 219 9.25 -18.88 7.64
C THR A 219 8.21 -17.81 7.97
N GLY A 220 8.64 -16.56 8.19
CA GLY A 220 7.75 -15.43 8.41
C GLY A 220 6.80 -15.21 7.23
N LYS A 221 7.28 -15.37 5.99
CA LYS A 221 6.44 -15.33 4.78
C LYS A 221 5.32 -16.37 4.83
N MET A 222 5.63 -17.60 5.23
CA MET A 222 4.61 -18.67 5.30
C MET A 222 3.55 -18.38 6.38
N VAL A 223 3.98 -17.87 7.53
CA VAL A 223 3.06 -17.40 8.59
C VAL A 223 2.19 -16.27 8.06
N ARG A 224 2.77 -15.27 7.39
CA ARG A 224 2.02 -14.16 6.78
C ARG A 224 1.02 -14.65 5.74
N ARG A 225 1.39 -15.58 4.86
CA ARG A 225 0.47 -16.16 3.86
C ARG A 225 -0.73 -16.85 4.51
N HIS A 226 -0.52 -17.53 5.62
CA HIS A 226 -1.62 -18.08 6.40
C HIS A 226 -2.57 -16.99 6.89
N GLN A 227 -2.03 -15.92 7.49
CA GLN A 227 -2.83 -14.78 7.96
C GLN A 227 -3.56 -14.06 6.83
N GLU A 228 -2.93 -13.91 5.66
CA GLU A 228 -3.57 -13.34 4.47
C GLU A 228 -4.77 -14.17 4.00
N GLY A 229 -4.69 -15.50 4.03
CA GLY A 229 -5.81 -16.36 3.65
C GLY A 229 -6.97 -16.29 4.62
N ARG A 230 -6.67 -16.24 5.93
CA ARG A 230 -7.67 -16.00 6.99
C ARG A 230 -8.36 -14.65 6.77
N SER A 231 -7.57 -13.61 6.52
CA SER A 231 -8.04 -12.25 6.35
C SER A 231 -8.87 -12.06 5.08
N ASP A 232 -8.51 -12.70 3.97
CA ASP A 232 -9.32 -12.66 2.75
C ASP A 232 -10.67 -13.34 2.91
N ALA A 233 -10.73 -14.46 3.62
CA ALA A 233 -11.99 -15.09 3.94
C ALA A 233 -12.88 -14.22 4.83
N LEU A 234 -12.30 -13.52 5.81
CA LEU A 234 -13.02 -12.56 6.66
C LEU A 234 -13.50 -11.34 5.86
N MET A 235 -12.63 -10.79 5.02
CA MET A 235 -12.94 -9.63 4.19
C MET A 235 -14.04 -9.96 3.18
N ALA A 236 -14.04 -11.14 2.57
CA ALA A 236 -15.13 -11.61 1.71
C ALA A 236 -16.47 -11.78 2.47
N ARG A 237 -16.42 -12.09 3.77
CA ARG A 237 -17.63 -12.17 4.62
C ARG A 237 -18.18 -10.80 4.98
N LYS A 238 -17.31 -9.86 5.35
CA LYS A 238 -17.68 -8.50 5.78
C LYS A 238 -18.03 -7.60 4.60
N HIS A 239 -17.38 -7.79 3.45
CA HIS A 239 -17.52 -6.98 2.26
C HIS A 239 -17.74 -7.87 1.03
N PRO A 240 -18.93 -8.50 0.91
CA PRO A 240 -19.22 -9.43 -0.17
C PRO A 240 -19.23 -8.79 -1.56
N ASP A 241 -19.33 -7.46 -1.64
CA ASP A 241 -19.26 -6.65 -2.86
C ASP A 241 -17.87 -6.64 -3.51
N ILE A 242 -16.80 -6.80 -2.72
CA ILE A 242 -15.44 -6.84 -3.25
C ILE A 242 -14.91 -8.26 -3.43
N GLN A 243 -15.71 -9.28 -3.12
CA GLN A 243 -15.22 -10.64 -3.01
C GLN A 243 -14.49 -11.11 -4.28
N ARG A 244 -14.93 -10.67 -5.47
CA ARG A 244 -14.33 -11.00 -6.78
C ARG A 244 -12.89 -10.52 -6.94
N LEU A 245 -12.49 -9.49 -6.20
CA LEU A 245 -11.13 -8.93 -6.21
C LEU A 245 -10.17 -9.72 -5.31
N LEU A 246 -10.70 -10.56 -4.41
CA LEU A 246 -9.91 -11.29 -3.42
C LEU A 246 -9.37 -12.60 -3.99
N GLU A 247 -8.18 -12.99 -3.55
CA GLU A 247 -7.55 -14.23 -4.02
C GLU A 247 -8.42 -15.45 -3.66
N ILE A 248 -9.15 -15.38 -2.53
CA ILE A 248 -10.04 -16.45 -2.05
C ILE A 248 -11.18 -16.75 -3.00
N HIS A 249 -11.64 -15.79 -3.81
CA HIS A 249 -12.73 -16.01 -4.77
C HIS A 249 -12.38 -17.06 -5.82
N ARG A 250 -11.11 -17.14 -6.20
CA ARG A 250 -10.59 -18.19 -7.09
C ARG A 250 -10.69 -19.58 -6.46
N PHE A 251 -10.87 -19.68 -5.16
CA PHE A 251 -10.96 -20.94 -4.43
C PHE A 251 -12.33 -21.18 -3.80
N ALA A 252 -13.27 -20.24 -3.89
CA ALA A 252 -14.64 -20.40 -3.42
C ALA A 252 -15.52 -21.21 -4.41
N GLY A 253 -16.59 -21.85 -3.90
CA GLY A 253 -17.61 -22.52 -4.73
C GLY A 253 -17.23 -23.91 -5.28
N ARG A 254 -18.15 -24.67 -5.89
CA ARG A 254 -17.95 -26.12 -6.17
C ARG A 254 -17.23 -26.48 -7.48
N LYS A 255 -16.67 -25.51 -8.23
CA LYS A 255 -16.18 -25.78 -9.60
C LYS A 255 -14.76 -26.40 -9.60
N GLY A 256 -14.64 -27.62 -10.13
CA GLY A 256 -13.37 -28.28 -10.52
C GLY A 256 -12.81 -29.28 -9.50
N ARG A 257 -12.49 -30.51 -9.98
CA ARG A 257 -11.93 -31.62 -9.16
C ARG A 257 -10.65 -31.25 -8.42
N LYS A 258 -9.74 -30.50 -9.07
CA LYS A 258 -8.48 -30.03 -8.49
C LYS A 258 -8.68 -29.13 -7.27
N ARG A 259 -9.62 -28.19 -7.33
CA ARG A 259 -9.91 -27.26 -6.22
C ARG A 259 -10.54 -27.99 -5.05
N ARG A 260 -11.46 -28.93 -5.33
CA ARG A 260 -12.03 -29.81 -4.30
C ARG A 260 -10.94 -30.61 -3.58
N LEU A 261 -10.03 -31.23 -4.31
CA LEU A 261 -8.90 -31.97 -3.72
C LEU A 261 -7.99 -31.06 -2.88
N GLN A 262 -7.64 -29.87 -3.36
CA GLN A 262 -6.85 -28.90 -2.59
C GLN A 262 -7.52 -28.54 -1.26
N ARG A 263 -8.84 -28.29 -1.27
CA ARG A 263 -9.60 -28.02 -0.03
C ARG A 263 -9.62 -29.22 0.90
N THR A 264 -9.85 -30.42 0.38
CA THR A 264 -9.82 -31.65 1.20
C THR A 264 -8.45 -31.86 1.83
N ILE A 265 -7.37 -31.65 1.09
CA ILE A 265 -6.00 -31.77 1.61
C ILE A 265 -5.77 -30.75 2.73
N VAL A 266 -6.17 -29.50 2.48
CA VAL A 266 -5.97 -28.39 3.42
C VAL A 266 -6.88 -28.50 4.65
N THR A 267 -8.08 -29.08 4.56
CA THR A 267 -9.00 -29.20 5.71
C THR A 267 -8.78 -30.48 6.49
N ARG A 268 -8.64 -31.63 5.81
CA ARG A 268 -8.65 -32.97 6.43
C ARG A 268 -7.27 -33.64 6.50
N ALA A 269 -6.37 -33.37 5.55
CA ALA A 269 -5.04 -33.97 5.52
C ALA A 269 -3.93 -33.04 6.05
N GLY A 270 -4.29 -31.90 6.64
CA GLY A 270 -3.35 -30.86 7.04
C GLY A 270 -2.33 -31.31 8.09
N SER A 271 -2.72 -32.20 9.02
CA SER A 271 -1.82 -32.76 10.04
C SER A 271 -0.76 -33.70 9.44
N VAL A 272 -1.13 -34.47 8.41
CA VAL A 272 -0.24 -35.43 7.75
C VAL A 272 0.85 -34.72 6.95
N LEU A 273 0.53 -33.61 6.30
CA LEU A 273 1.49 -32.82 5.51
C LEU A 273 2.28 -31.79 6.33
N ALA A 274 1.91 -31.56 7.60
CA ALA A 274 2.52 -30.53 8.43
C ALA A 274 4.05 -30.66 8.56
N PRO A 275 4.65 -31.86 8.76
CA PRO A 275 6.11 -32.00 8.84
C PRO A 275 6.81 -31.61 7.53
N LEU A 276 6.25 -32.02 6.38
CA LEU A 276 6.79 -31.71 5.06
C LEU A 276 6.72 -30.22 4.75
N VAL A 277 5.60 -29.58 5.09
CA VAL A 277 5.40 -28.14 4.91
C VAL A 277 6.34 -27.34 5.83
N LYS A 278 6.53 -27.78 7.08
CA LYS A 278 7.46 -27.16 8.04
C LYS A 278 8.92 -27.24 7.57
N ALA A 279 9.29 -28.28 6.84
CA ALA A 279 10.60 -28.39 6.20
C ALA A 279 10.76 -27.49 4.95
N GLY A 280 9.65 -27.00 4.39
CA GLY A 280 9.60 -26.22 3.15
C GLY A 280 10.61 -25.07 3.06
N PRO A 281 10.71 -24.16 4.04
CA PRO A 281 11.70 -23.07 4.02
C PRO A 281 13.15 -23.55 3.89
N ARG A 282 13.52 -24.66 4.55
CA ARG A 282 14.87 -25.23 4.44
C ARG A 282 15.11 -25.81 3.05
N VAL A 283 14.13 -26.49 2.49
CA VAL A 283 14.22 -27.03 1.12
C VAL A 283 14.35 -25.90 0.10
N LEU A 284 13.60 -24.80 0.25
CA LEU A 284 13.74 -23.62 -0.60
C LEU A 284 15.16 -23.04 -0.56
N GLN A 285 15.76 -22.93 0.62
CA GLN A 285 17.16 -22.48 0.75
C GLN A 285 18.15 -23.44 0.07
N MET A 286 17.93 -24.76 0.17
CA MET A 286 18.76 -25.75 -0.53
C MET A 286 18.65 -25.63 -2.05
N LEU A 287 17.41 -25.48 -2.56
CA LEU A 287 17.15 -25.31 -3.99
C LEU A 287 17.77 -24.03 -4.54
N GLU A 288 17.75 -22.95 -3.75
CA GLU A 288 18.39 -21.68 -4.09
C GLU A 288 19.91 -21.84 -4.16
N LYS A 289 20.55 -22.45 -3.16
CA LYS A 289 21.99 -22.75 -3.16
C LYS A 289 22.40 -23.65 -4.33
N ALA A 290 21.55 -24.59 -4.72
CA ALA A 290 21.77 -25.48 -5.87
C ALA A 290 21.44 -24.84 -7.23
N GLY A 291 20.97 -23.59 -7.27
CA GLY A 291 20.59 -22.91 -8.52
C GLY A 291 19.36 -23.48 -9.24
N LEU A 292 18.55 -24.31 -8.57
CA LEU A 292 17.39 -25.01 -9.13
C LEU A 292 16.13 -24.11 -9.19
N ARG A 293 16.22 -23.01 -9.95
CA ARG A 293 15.24 -21.91 -9.98
C ARG A 293 13.80 -22.34 -10.25
N ARG A 294 13.57 -23.14 -11.31
CA ARG A 294 12.21 -23.59 -11.68
C ARG A 294 11.56 -24.44 -10.58
N LEU A 295 12.36 -25.25 -9.89
CA LEU A 295 11.87 -26.09 -8.80
C LEU A 295 11.58 -25.26 -7.55
N TYR A 296 12.45 -24.29 -7.23
CA TYR A 296 12.23 -23.30 -6.18
C TYR A 296 10.89 -22.58 -6.38
N GLU A 297 10.67 -21.96 -7.54
CA GLU A 297 9.45 -21.19 -7.82
C GLU A 297 8.19 -22.05 -7.78
N LYS A 298 8.30 -23.30 -8.26
CA LYS A 298 7.20 -24.26 -8.19
C LYS A 298 6.87 -24.60 -6.73
N LEU A 299 7.87 -24.95 -5.93
CA LEU A 299 7.68 -25.32 -4.53
C LEU A 299 7.17 -24.13 -3.70
N GLU A 300 7.77 -22.95 -3.88
CA GLU A 300 7.38 -21.73 -3.18
C GLU A 300 5.90 -21.39 -3.44
N ARG A 301 5.44 -21.47 -4.70
CA ARG A 301 4.02 -21.28 -5.03
C ARG A 301 3.11 -22.31 -4.36
N GLN A 302 3.52 -23.58 -4.27
CA GLN A 302 2.72 -24.61 -3.59
C GLN A 302 2.64 -24.36 -2.09
N LEU A 303 3.76 -24.02 -1.45
CA LEU A 303 3.81 -23.69 -0.02
C LEU A 303 2.96 -22.45 0.28
N ASN A 304 3.14 -21.36 -0.47
CA ASN A 304 2.34 -20.14 -0.33
C ASN A 304 0.84 -20.41 -0.50
N GLY A 305 0.47 -21.21 -1.51
CA GLY A 305 -0.92 -21.59 -1.76
C GLY A 305 -1.49 -22.47 -0.63
N TYR A 306 -0.70 -23.42 -0.13
CA TYR A 306 -1.11 -24.28 0.99
C TYR A 306 -1.37 -23.45 2.26
N HIS A 307 -0.41 -22.62 2.68
CA HIS A 307 -0.55 -21.80 3.89
C HIS A 307 -1.73 -20.84 3.78
N TYR A 308 -1.88 -20.17 2.64
CA TYR A 308 -3.02 -19.30 2.36
C TYR A 308 -4.36 -20.05 2.49
N LEU A 309 -4.49 -21.21 1.83
CA LEU A 309 -5.73 -21.98 1.92
C LEU A 309 -5.98 -22.51 3.33
N ARG A 310 -4.95 -22.85 4.12
CA ARG A 310 -5.11 -23.26 5.53
C ARG A 310 -5.74 -22.15 6.36
N GLY A 311 -5.21 -20.92 6.26
CA GLY A 311 -5.80 -19.79 6.98
C GLY A 311 -7.23 -19.48 6.54
N ALA A 312 -7.50 -19.55 5.23
CA ALA A 312 -8.87 -19.36 4.72
C ALA A 312 -9.85 -20.43 5.25
N ALA A 313 -9.40 -21.68 5.38
CA ALA A 313 -10.20 -22.79 5.87
C ALA A 313 -10.64 -22.59 7.34
N GLU A 314 -9.81 -21.96 8.17
CA GLU A 314 -10.18 -21.64 9.57
C GLU A 314 -11.40 -20.73 9.66
N VAL A 315 -11.61 -19.88 8.65
CA VAL A 315 -12.74 -18.97 8.59
C VAL A 315 -13.91 -19.65 7.89
N LEU A 316 -13.68 -20.19 6.69
CA LEU A 316 -14.75 -20.71 5.81
C LEU A 316 -15.26 -22.11 6.18
N GLY A 317 -14.52 -22.87 6.99
CA GLY A 317 -14.85 -24.26 7.32
C GLY A 317 -14.83 -25.20 6.12
N GLU A 318 -15.65 -26.26 6.16
CA GLU A 318 -15.69 -27.28 5.10
C GLU A 318 -16.46 -26.84 3.83
N ASP A 319 -17.38 -25.87 3.95
CA ASP A 319 -18.27 -25.51 2.84
C ASP A 319 -17.64 -24.59 1.79
N TRP A 320 -16.62 -23.81 2.17
CA TRP A 320 -15.92 -22.87 1.27
C TRP A 320 -16.88 -21.97 0.48
N ARG A 321 -18.01 -21.63 1.10
CA ARG A 321 -19.03 -20.73 0.55
C ARG A 321 -18.72 -19.32 1.01
N LEU A 322 -18.70 -18.40 0.05
CA LEU A 322 -18.69 -16.97 0.31
C LEU A 322 -20.14 -16.46 0.31
N PRO A 323 -20.44 -15.35 0.99
CA PRO A 323 -21.76 -14.73 0.90
C PRO A 323 -22.06 -14.30 -0.53
N THR A 324 -23.34 -14.16 -0.86
CA THR A 324 -23.77 -13.64 -2.16
C THR A 324 -23.28 -12.21 -2.33
N ASP A 325 -22.70 -11.91 -3.48
CA ASP A 325 -22.31 -10.56 -3.87
C ASP A 325 -23.58 -9.72 -4.12
N PRO A 326 -23.88 -8.69 -3.30
CA PRO A 326 -25.07 -7.86 -3.49
C PRO A 326 -24.99 -7.00 -4.77
N THR A 327 -23.80 -6.82 -5.33
CA THR A 327 -23.56 -6.05 -6.56
C THR A 327 -23.63 -6.91 -7.82
N ALA A 328 -23.81 -8.23 -7.69
CA ALA A 328 -23.91 -9.13 -8.84
C ALA A 328 -25.14 -8.87 -9.73
N SER A 329 -26.06 -7.98 -9.34
CA SER A 329 -27.26 -7.61 -10.09
C SER A 329 -27.37 -6.10 -10.43
N ALA A 330 -26.35 -5.27 -10.13
CA ALA A 330 -26.46 -3.82 -10.30
C ALA A 330 -25.80 -3.36 -11.61
N ASP A 331 -26.60 -3.30 -12.68
CA ASP A 331 -26.24 -2.77 -14.01
C ASP A 331 -26.53 -1.26 -14.19
N ASP A 332 -26.80 -0.50 -13.13
CA ASP A 332 -27.06 0.95 -13.22
C ASP A 332 -26.06 1.77 -12.40
N ILE A 333 -24.81 1.82 -12.84
CA ILE A 333 -23.86 2.85 -12.36
C ILE A 333 -24.15 4.14 -13.11
N GLU A 334 -24.50 5.21 -12.40
CA GLU A 334 -24.61 6.55 -13.01
C GLU A 334 -23.28 6.93 -13.67
N VAL A 335 -23.33 7.14 -14.99
CA VAL A 335 -22.19 7.62 -15.76
C VAL A 335 -22.37 9.12 -15.96
N LEU A 336 -21.51 9.92 -15.32
CA LEU A 336 -21.48 11.36 -15.54
C LEU A 336 -20.91 11.64 -16.93
N GLU A 337 -21.60 12.41 -17.76
CA GLU A 337 -21.03 12.90 -19.02
C GLU A 337 -20.37 14.27 -18.81
N ILE A 338 -19.14 14.44 -19.28
CA ILE A 338 -18.40 15.70 -19.27
C ILE A 338 -18.07 16.07 -20.72
N ASN A 339 -18.55 17.23 -21.16
CA ASN A 339 -18.24 17.80 -22.47
C ASN A 339 -17.09 18.82 -22.35
N LEU A 340 -15.97 18.55 -23.02
CA LEU A 340 -14.77 19.39 -23.04
C LEU A 340 -14.98 20.76 -23.70
N GLU A 341 -16.04 20.96 -24.50
CA GLU A 341 -16.41 22.29 -25.02
C GLU A 341 -16.72 23.29 -23.90
N GLN A 342 -17.10 22.80 -22.72
CA GLN A 342 -17.35 23.62 -21.54
C GLN A 342 -16.06 24.07 -20.84
N GLY A 343 -14.90 23.57 -21.27
CA GLY A 343 -13.58 23.88 -20.70
C GLY A 343 -13.12 22.84 -19.65
N LEU A 344 -11.80 22.79 -19.44
CA LEU A 344 -11.18 21.85 -18.50
C LEU A 344 -11.48 22.20 -17.05
N GLU A 345 -11.55 23.48 -16.73
CA GLU A 345 -11.84 23.98 -15.39
C GLU A 345 -13.27 23.63 -14.98
N ALA A 346 -14.23 23.71 -15.90
CA ALA A 346 -15.62 23.28 -15.67
C ALA A 346 -15.70 21.76 -15.42
N ALA A 347 -14.98 20.98 -16.23
CA ALA A 347 -14.88 19.53 -16.03
C ALA A 347 -14.28 19.17 -14.66
N GLU A 348 -13.21 19.85 -14.24
CA GLU A 348 -12.60 19.66 -12.93
C GLU A 348 -13.54 20.04 -11.79
N ALA A 349 -14.26 21.16 -11.90
CA ALA A 349 -15.26 21.57 -10.92
C ALA A 349 -16.38 20.52 -10.78
N MET A 350 -16.91 20.02 -11.90
CA MET A 350 -17.92 18.95 -11.89
C MET A 350 -17.41 17.68 -11.21
N LEU A 351 -16.15 17.28 -11.47
CA LEU A 351 -15.56 16.09 -10.84
C LEU A 351 -15.32 16.28 -9.34
N ALA A 352 -14.87 17.47 -8.92
CA ALA A 352 -14.66 17.79 -7.51
C ALA A 352 -15.98 17.79 -6.72
N GLU A 353 -17.05 18.31 -7.32
CA GLU A 353 -18.37 18.38 -6.69
C GLU A 353 -19.08 17.02 -6.67
N ARG A 354 -19.19 16.37 -7.85
CA ARG A 354 -20.04 15.18 -8.01
C ARG A 354 -19.38 13.89 -7.56
N ARG A 355 -18.04 13.85 -7.54
CA ARG A 355 -17.23 12.66 -7.17
C ARG A 355 -17.80 11.36 -7.78
N PRO A 356 -17.98 11.26 -9.11
CA PRO A 356 -18.71 10.16 -9.73
C PRO A 356 -17.91 8.85 -9.74
N LEU A 357 -18.62 7.72 -9.79
CA LEU A 357 -17.99 6.40 -9.90
C LEU A 357 -17.51 6.07 -11.32
N ALA A 358 -18.19 6.61 -12.34
CA ALA A 358 -17.86 6.47 -13.75
C ALA A 358 -18.13 7.79 -14.50
N VAL A 359 -17.30 8.09 -15.51
CA VAL A 359 -17.43 9.30 -16.32
C VAL A 359 -17.21 8.97 -17.79
N ARG A 360 -18.04 9.53 -18.66
CA ARG A 360 -17.84 9.57 -20.11
C ARG A 360 -17.35 10.95 -20.51
N ILE A 361 -16.23 11.02 -21.22
CA ILE A 361 -15.67 12.28 -21.70
C ILE A 361 -15.96 12.42 -23.20
N VAL A 362 -16.57 13.54 -23.58
CA VAL A 362 -16.88 13.91 -24.96
C VAL A 362 -16.34 15.32 -25.28
N ASN A 363 -16.17 15.65 -26.55
CA ASN A 363 -15.90 17.00 -27.03
C ASN A 363 -16.92 17.32 -28.13
N GLY A 364 -17.98 18.05 -27.77
CA GLY A 364 -19.18 18.16 -28.58
C GLY A 364 -19.80 16.77 -28.79
N THR A 365 -19.88 16.33 -30.04
CA THR A 365 -20.38 14.99 -30.40
C THR A 365 -19.30 13.91 -30.46
N VAL A 366 -18.02 14.26 -30.26
CA VAL A 366 -16.90 13.34 -30.44
C VAL A 366 -16.55 12.66 -29.12
N PRO A 367 -16.58 11.32 -29.02
CA PRO A 367 -16.14 10.62 -27.81
C PRO A 367 -14.62 10.73 -27.63
N VAL A 368 -14.18 11.06 -26.42
CA VAL A 368 -12.75 11.15 -26.05
C VAL A 368 -12.31 9.90 -25.30
N GLY A 369 -13.14 9.40 -24.38
CA GLY A 369 -12.89 8.15 -23.67
C GLY A 369 -13.66 8.05 -22.35
N ASP A 370 -13.59 6.90 -21.71
CA ASP A 370 -14.32 6.61 -20.47
C ASP A 370 -13.36 6.48 -19.27
N MET A 371 -13.72 7.16 -18.18
CA MET A 371 -13.14 6.99 -16.86
C MET A 371 -14.01 5.97 -16.10
N SER A 372 -13.72 4.68 -16.26
CA SER A 372 -14.58 3.58 -15.80
C SER A 372 -14.65 3.43 -14.27
N HIS A 373 -15.74 2.85 -13.78
CA HIS A 373 -15.84 2.41 -12.39
C HIS A 373 -14.87 1.26 -12.09
N GLN A 374 -14.28 1.28 -10.89
CA GLN A 374 -13.48 0.20 -10.36
C GLN A 374 -13.91 -0.07 -8.93
N ILE A 375 -14.38 -1.30 -8.67
CA ILE A 375 -14.78 -1.75 -7.34
C ILE A 375 -13.59 -1.61 -6.38
N GLY A 376 -13.83 -1.05 -5.19
CA GLY A 376 -12.80 -0.84 -4.18
C GLY A 376 -11.78 0.24 -4.52
N ALA A 377 -12.01 1.04 -5.56
CA ALA A 377 -11.28 2.27 -5.82
C ALA A 377 -12.11 3.49 -5.40
N GLU A 378 -11.44 4.57 -5.05
CA GLU A 378 -12.11 5.83 -4.76
C GLU A 378 -12.89 6.37 -5.96
N PRO A 379 -13.89 7.23 -5.75
CA PRO A 379 -14.56 7.91 -6.85
C PRO A 379 -13.61 8.81 -7.65
N TRP A 380 -13.98 9.13 -8.88
CA TRP A 380 -13.24 10.11 -9.67
C TRP A 380 -13.31 11.49 -9.04
N ASP A 381 -12.31 12.31 -9.33
CA ASP A 381 -12.05 13.58 -8.68
C ASP A 381 -11.29 14.48 -9.67
N ALA A 382 -11.32 15.79 -9.44
CA ALA A 382 -10.63 16.76 -10.30
C ALA A 382 -9.16 16.39 -10.53
N ARG A 383 -8.46 15.95 -9.47
CA ARG A 383 -7.04 15.59 -9.52
C ARG A 383 -6.70 14.45 -10.50
N HIS A 384 -7.68 13.63 -10.86
CA HIS A 384 -7.48 12.50 -11.76
C HIS A 384 -7.58 12.92 -13.23
N PHE A 385 -8.24 14.04 -13.51
CA PHE A 385 -8.72 14.39 -14.84
C PHE A 385 -7.59 14.70 -15.82
N ARG A 386 -6.78 15.73 -15.54
CA ARG A 386 -5.66 16.11 -16.42
C ARG A 386 -4.63 14.97 -16.57
N PRO A 387 -4.22 14.25 -15.50
CA PRO A 387 -3.36 13.08 -15.66
C PRO A 387 -4.00 11.95 -16.49
N TRP A 388 -5.31 11.76 -16.40
CA TRP A 388 -6.03 10.80 -17.25
C TRP A 388 -6.01 11.25 -18.72
N LEU A 389 -6.36 12.51 -19.01
CA LEU A 389 -6.30 13.08 -20.36
C LEU A 389 -4.89 12.95 -20.96
N ASN A 390 -3.85 13.22 -20.18
CA ASN A 390 -2.46 13.07 -20.62
C ASN A 390 -2.13 11.64 -21.03
N ARG A 391 -2.64 10.64 -20.30
CA ARG A 391 -2.45 9.24 -20.68
C ARG A 391 -3.17 8.91 -21.98
N GLN A 392 -4.39 9.42 -22.20
CA GLN A 392 -5.10 9.25 -23.47
C GLN A 392 -4.33 9.90 -24.64
N ALA A 393 -3.81 11.11 -24.44
CA ALA A 393 -3.03 11.83 -25.43
C ALA A 393 -1.71 11.11 -25.77
N ILE A 394 -0.99 10.56 -24.78
CA ILE A 394 0.23 9.78 -25.02
C ILE A 394 -0.08 8.51 -25.82
N HIS A 395 -1.19 7.82 -25.53
CA HIS A 395 -1.61 6.65 -26.32
C HIS A 395 -2.02 7.02 -27.75
N GLY A 396 -2.50 8.25 -27.99
CA GLY A 396 -2.76 8.78 -29.34
C GLY A 396 -1.50 9.29 -30.06
N TYR A 397 -0.53 9.84 -29.33
CA TYR A 397 0.70 10.43 -29.87
C TYR A 397 1.78 9.39 -30.16
N LEU A 398 1.93 8.38 -29.30
CA LEU A 398 3.00 7.39 -29.44
C LEU A 398 2.92 6.64 -30.78
N PRO A 399 1.76 6.19 -31.28
CA PRO A 399 1.66 5.57 -32.61
C PRO A 399 2.01 6.54 -33.76
N VAL A 400 1.69 7.83 -33.63
CA VAL A 400 2.01 8.86 -34.63
C VAL A 400 3.51 9.15 -34.65
N ALA A 401 4.11 9.40 -33.48
CA ALA A 401 5.55 9.59 -33.34
C ALA A 401 6.34 8.34 -33.77
N LEU A 402 5.83 7.12 -33.50
CA LEU A 402 6.43 5.88 -33.99
C LEU A 402 6.31 5.76 -35.51
N ALA A 403 5.17 6.16 -36.11
CA ALA A 403 4.98 6.12 -37.56
C ALA A 403 5.88 7.14 -38.28
N GLU A 404 6.04 8.34 -37.73
CA GLU A 404 6.98 9.36 -38.19
C GLU A 404 8.43 8.89 -38.04
N TRP A 405 8.77 8.27 -36.90
CA TRP A 405 10.11 7.71 -36.65
C TRP A 405 10.45 6.52 -37.56
N LEU A 406 9.45 5.70 -37.90
CA LEU A 406 9.60 4.54 -38.78
C LEU A 406 9.39 4.87 -40.28
N GLY A 407 9.16 6.15 -40.62
CA GLY A 407 9.04 6.63 -42.01
C GLY A 407 7.91 5.99 -42.82
N GLN A 408 6.84 5.51 -42.16
CA GLN A 408 5.73 4.82 -42.82
C GLN A 408 4.68 5.84 -43.29
N PRO A 409 4.10 5.68 -44.49
CA PRO A 409 3.06 6.59 -44.99
C PRO A 409 1.82 6.54 -44.10
N THR A 410 1.47 7.70 -43.55
CA THR A 410 0.42 7.94 -42.56
C THR A 410 -0.98 7.73 -43.16
N ASN A 411 -1.47 6.50 -43.17
CA ASN A 411 -2.89 6.19 -43.42
C ASN A 411 -3.72 6.10 -42.12
N VAL A 412 -3.14 6.47 -40.97
CA VAL A 412 -3.88 6.55 -39.71
C VAL A 412 -4.50 7.95 -39.60
N ARG A 413 -5.81 8.07 -39.87
CA ARG A 413 -6.59 9.26 -39.52
C ARG A 413 -6.73 9.29 -37.99
N THR A 414 -5.92 10.10 -37.32
CA THR A 414 -6.09 10.38 -35.88
C THR A 414 -6.52 11.84 -35.70
N PRO A 415 -7.70 12.11 -35.12
CA PRO A 415 -8.16 13.46 -34.85
C PRO A 415 -7.51 13.95 -33.56
N LEU A 416 -6.28 14.46 -33.64
CA LEU A 416 -5.66 15.19 -32.54
C LEU A 416 -5.55 16.64 -32.97
N SER A 417 -6.51 17.45 -32.52
CA SER A 417 -6.51 18.89 -32.71
C SER A 417 -5.45 19.55 -31.81
N ASP A 418 -5.06 20.77 -32.18
CA ASP A 418 -4.10 21.67 -31.54
C ASP A 418 -4.31 21.88 -30.01
N PHE A 419 -5.43 21.43 -29.47
CA PHE A 419 -5.77 21.41 -28.04
C PHE A 419 -4.74 20.66 -27.18
N THR A 420 -4.14 19.59 -27.70
CA THR A 420 -3.19 18.74 -26.94
C THR A 420 -1.82 19.41 -26.73
N LEU A 421 -1.43 20.32 -27.63
CA LEU A 421 -0.06 20.87 -27.65
C LEU A 421 0.12 22.13 -26.79
N ASN A 422 -0.95 22.91 -26.57
CA ASN A 422 -0.84 24.18 -25.84
C ASN A 422 -1.16 24.11 -24.33
N ILE A 423 -1.94 23.12 -23.87
CA ILE A 423 -2.42 23.11 -22.47
C ILE A 423 -1.51 22.31 -21.51
N LEU A 424 -0.66 21.41 -22.01
CA LEU A 424 0.12 20.50 -21.15
C LEU A 424 1.48 21.06 -20.68
N ASN A 425 1.75 22.33 -20.92
CA ASN A 425 3.05 22.95 -20.68
C ASN A 425 3.28 23.41 -19.23
N ASN A 426 3.13 22.53 -18.23
CA ASN A 426 3.67 22.77 -16.89
C ASN A 426 5.10 22.23 -16.79
N ARG A 427 6.04 22.94 -17.42
CA ARG A 427 7.49 22.64 -17.40
C ARG A 427 8.03 22.46 -15.97
N SER A 428 7.53 23.24 -15.02
CA SER A 428 7.95 23.24 -13.61
C SER A 428 7.77 21.88 -12.92
N PHE A 429 6.68 21.15 -13.22
CA PHE A 429 6.41 19.84 -12.61
C PHE A 429 7.27 18.71 -13.20
N HIS A 430 7.49 18.76 -14.52
CA HIS A 430 8.36 17.82 -15.23
C HIS A 430 9.82 17.97 -14.81
N VAL A 431 10.28 19.22 -14.69
CA VAL A 431 11.63 19.57 -14.24
C VAL A 431 11.83 19.15 -12.79
N HIS A 432 10.91 19.47 -11.88
CA HIS A 432 11.03 19.09 -10.46
C HIS A 432 11.10 17.56 -10.25
N THR A 433 10.27 16.78 -10.94
CA THR A 433 10.22 15.33 -10.77
C THR A 433 11.45 14.64 -11.38
N ILE A 434 11.91 15.10 -12.55
CA ILE A 434 13.10 14.55 -13.21
C ILE A 434 14.37 15.01 -12.49
N GLU A 435 14.48 16.28 -12.10
CA GLU A 435 15.63 16.79 -11.36
C GLU A 435 15.76 16.15 -9.98
N GLN A 436 14.68 15.97 -9.22
CA GLN A 436 14.77 15.25 -7.94
C GLN A 436 15.11 13.78 -8.13
N HIS A 437 14.57 13.11 -9.15
CA HIS A 437 14.91 11.73 -9.44
C HIS A 437 16.37 11.58 -9.90
N VAL A 438 16.88 12.50 -10.73
CA VAL A 438 18.26 12.53 -11.20
C VAL A 438 19.22 12.90 -10.06
N GLN A 439 18.92 13.90 -9.24
CA GLN A 439 19.71 14.29 -8.06
C GLN A 439 19.75 13.16 -7.02
N TRP A 440 18.61 12.50 -6.77
CA TRP A 440 18.54 11.31 -5.91
C TRP A 440 19.40 10.16 -6.46
N THR A 441 19.31 9.90 -7.76
CA THR A 441 20.06 8.85 -8.45
C THR A 441 21.57 9.16 -8.44
N GLN A 442 21.97 10.40 -8.71
CA GLN A 442 23.35 10.86 -8.73
C GLN A 442 23.99 10.97 -7.33
N ALA A 443 23.21 11.30 -6.30
CA ALA A 443 23.70 11.34 -4.93
C ALA A 443 23.90 9.94 -4.32
N LYS A 444 23.16 8.93 -4.81
CA LYS A 444 23.14 7.57 -4.22
C LYS A 444 23.87 6.49 -5.03
N LEU A 445 24.03 6.66 -6.35
CA LEU A 445 24.78 5.67 -7.16
C LEU A 445 26.27 5.59 -6.81
N PRO A 446 27.00 6.70 -6.57
CA PRO A 446 28.42 6.63 -6.27
C PRO A 446 28.69 5.89 -4.95
N SER A 447 27.90 6.14 -3.89
CA SER A 447 28.06 5.41 -2.62
C SER A 447 27.70 3.91 -2.72
N ALA A 448 26.87 3.52 -3.69
CA ALA A 448 26.45 2.12 -3.87
C ALA A 448 27.33 1.31 -4.82
N LEU A 449 28.10 1.99 -5.69
CA LEU A 449 28.96 1.36 -6.70
C LEU A 449 30.45 1.35 -6.31
N TYR A 450 30.90 2.26 -5.45
CA TYR A 450 32.32 2.33 -5.06
C TYR A 450 32.71 1.47 -3.85
N ASP A 451 31.75 0.94 -3.08
CA ASP A 451 32.04 0.02 -1.95
C ASP A 451 32.10 -1.47 -2.35
N ASN A 452 32.04 -1.79 -3.64
CA ASN A 452 31.95 -3.18 -4.10
C ASN A 452 32.99 -3.58 -5.16
N THR A 453 34.10 -2.84 -5.29
CA THR A 453 35.26 -3.25 -6.12
C THR A 453 36.35 -3.96 -5.33
N SER A 454 36.12 -4.32 -4.06
CA SER A 454 36.97 -5.28 -3.35
C SER A 454 36.14 -6.39 -2.71
N GLN A 455 36.26 -7.58 -3.30
CA GLN A 455 35.90 -8.93 -2.82
C GLN A 455 34.60 -9.56 -3.35
N SER A 456 34.85 -10.41 -4.36
CA SER A 456 34.11 -11.58 -4.90
C SER A 456 32.75 -11.38 -5.57
#